data_AF-A0A166CE37-F1
#
_entry.id   AF-A0A166CE37-F1
#
_cell.length_a   1.000
_cell.length_b   1.000
_cell.length_c   1.000
_cell.angle_alpha   90.00
_cell.angle_beta   90.00
_cell.angle_gamma   90.00
#
_symmetry.space_group_name_H-M   'P 1'
#
loop_
_entity.id
_entity.type
_entity.pdbx_description
1 polymer ?
#
loop_
_entity_poly.entity_id
_entity_poly.type
_entity_poly.pdbx_seq_one_letter_code
_entity_poly.pdbx_strand_id
1 'polypeptide(L)'
;MTEPQSSHSFWLIDELVALTIWCLDDPDLVSCARVCKSISRHALDSLYWTVHGLGDILNILAPLKPITFSSRSKGKIFSNEFSRRLTPYDWDRFYCYSNRVKHFYCDGSANGGVSLTDRAWLEIFSSIPLGHVLFPRLISITWTDESASEVPYLSAFSEKSCCISAVDALD
;
A
#
# COMPACT_ATOMS: atom_id res chain seq x y z
N MET A 1 34.90 32.70 18.97
CA MET A 1 34.62 31.25 18.98
C MET A 1 33.22 31.06 18.40
N THR A 2 33.14 30.71 17.12
CA THR A 2 31.87 30.53 16.40
C THR A 2 31.83 29.13 15.80
N GLU A 3 31.27 28.19 16.54
CA GLU A 3 30.57 27.02 16.02
C GLU A 3 29.24 26.94 16.77
N PRO A 4 28.13 26.51 16.14
CA PRO A 4 28.08 25.44 15.14
C PRO A 4 27.30 25.78 13.85
N GLN A 5 27.91 25.57 12.68
CA GLN A 5 27.16 25.57 11.39
C GLN A 5 26.82 24.16 10.90
N SER A 6 27.40 23.13 11.52
CA SER A 6 27.30 21.73 11.11
C SER A 6 25.89 21.15 11.27
N SER A 7 25.17 21.49 12.35
CA SER A 7 23.82 20.99 12.61
C SER A 7 22.76 21.56 11.68
N HIS A 8 22.92 22.79 11.17
CA HIS A 8 21.99 23.39 10.21
C HIS A 8 22.16 22.84 8.79
N SER A 9 23.39 22.48 8.40
CA SER A 9 23.68 21.87 7.09
C SER A 9 23.02 20.50 6.94
N PHE A 10 22.95 19.73 8.03
CA PHE A 10 22.35 18.39 8.03
C PHE A 10 20.91 18.39 7.51
N TRP A 11 20.06 19.30 8.00
CA TRP A 11 18.64 19.38 7.61
C TRP A 11 18.41 19.89 6.19
N LEU A 12 19.45 20.37 5.51
CA LEU A 12 19.41 20.82 4.12
C LEU A 12 19.81 19.73 3.12
N ILE A 13 20.38 18.62 3.59
CA ILE A 13 20.82 17.51 2.75
C ILE A 13 19.75 16.42 2.82
N ASP A 14 18.86 16.41 1.84
CA ASP A 14 17.71 15.49 1.76
C ASP A 14 18.13 14.02 1.92
N GLU A 15 19.29 13.61 1.41
CA GLU A 15 19.80 12.24 1.52
C GLU A 15 20.12 11.86 2.98
N LEU A 16 20.72 12.78 3.75
CA LEU A 16 21.06 12.52 5.15
C LEU A 16 19.80 12.47 6.03
N VAL A 17 18.86 13.37 5.76
CA VAL A 17 17.54 13.37 6.43
C VAL A 17 16.79 12.08 6.10
N ALA A 18 16.78 11.66 4.84
CA ALA A 18 16.14 10.42 4.40
C ALA A 18 16.74 9.20 5.09
N LEU A 19 18.08 9.07 5.13
CA LEU A 19 18.75 7.95 5.78
C LEU A 19 18.46 7.90 7.28
N THR A 20 18.40 9.06 7.93
CA THR A 20 18.11 9.13 9.37
C THR A 20 16.67 8.72 9.66
N ILE A 21 15.72 9.20 8.86
CA ILE A 21 14.31 8.83 8.96
C ILE A 21 14.11 7.34 8.64
N TRP A 22 14.86 6.80 7.68
CA TRP A 22 14.81 5.39 7.31
C TRP A 22 15.18 4.44 8.47
N CYS A 23 15.97 4.90 9.43
CA CYS A 23 16.35 4.12 10.61
C CYS A 23 15.31 4.14 11.75
N LEU A 24 14.18 4.85 11.58
CA LEU A 24 13.12 4.95 12.59
C LEU A 24 12.09 3.82 12.45
N ASP A 25 11.48 3.44 13.58
CA ASP A 25 10.37 2.50 13.60
C ASP A 25 9.05 3.16 13.17
N ASP A 26 8.06 2.36 12.76
CA ASP A 26 6.76 2.85 12.25
C ASP A 26 6.06 3.89 13.16
N PRO A 27 6.01 3.75 14.50
CA PRO A 27 5.38 4.77 15.35
C PRO A 27 6.07 6.14 15.29
N ASP A 28 7.39 6.14 15.20
CA ASP A 28 8.19 7.36 15.09
C ASP A 28 8.06 7.96 13.69
N LEU A 29 8.04 7.12 12.65
CA LEU A 29 7.75 7.56 11.29
C LEU A 29 6.38 8.22 11.17
N VAL A 30 5.33 7.66 11.78
CA VAL A 30 3.98 8.26 11.81
C VAL A 30 4.00 9.62 12.53
N SER A 31 4.79 9.74 13.58
CA SER A 31 4.97 11.01 14.30
C SER A 31 5.68 12.03 13.40
N CYS A 32 6.79 11.66 12.77
CA CYS A 32 7.56 12.48 11.82
C CYS A 32 6.73 12.91 10.61
N ALA A 33 5.84 12.04 10.11
CA ALA A 33 4.93 12.33 9.01
C ALA A 33 4.02 13.53 9.28
N ARG A 34 3.80 13.89 10.55
CA ARG A 34 2.89 14.95 10.99
C ARG A 34 3.58 16.26 11.39
N VAL A 35 4.92 16.32 11.35
CA VAL A 35 5.68 17.47 11.86
C VAL A 35 5.72 18.62 10.85
N CYS A 36 6.37 18.44 9.70
CA CYS A 36 6.52 19.48 8.69
C CYS A 36 6.64 18.87 7.28
N LYS A 37 6.46 19.68 6.23
CA LYS A 37 6.42 19.18 4.84
C LYS A 37 7.69 18.43 4.42
N SER A 38 8.88 18.93 4.79
CA SER A 38 10.16 18.30 4.43
C SER A 38 10.31 16.92 5.09
N ILE A 39 10.20 16.85 6.42
CA ILE A 39 10.29 15.58 7.17
C ILE A 39 9.17 14.62 6.77
N SER A 40 7.95 15.14 6.57
CA SER A 40 6.80 14.30 6.22
C SER A 40 6.98 13.56 4.92
N ARG A 41 7.68 14.16 3.95
CA ARG A 41 7.95 13.52 2.67
C ARG A 41 8.78 12.27 2.87
N HIS A 42 9.90 12.38 3.59
CA HIS A 42 10.79 11.25 3.85
C HIS A 42 10.12 10.19 4.74
N ALA A 43 9.38 10.61 5.76
CA ALA A 43 8.70 9.68 6.66
C ALA A 43 7.61 8.86 5.94
N LEU A 44 6.81 9.51 5.08
CA LEU A 44 5.82 8.83 4.25
C LEU A 44 6.48 7.94 3.19
N ASP A 45 7.64 8.34 2.64
CA ASP A 45 8.40 7.49 1.72
C ASP A 45 8.86 6.21 2.42
N SER A 46 9.32 6.28 3.67
CA SER A 46 9.68 5.10 4.47
C SER A 46 8.47 4.24 4.84
N LEU A 47 7.39 4.85 5.37
CA LEU A 47 6.18 4.14 5.81
C LEU A 47 5.50 3.34 4.69
N TYR A 48 5.45 3.93 3.49
CA TYR A 48 4.78 3.30 2.35
C TYR A 48 5.76 2.64 1.38
N TRP A 49 7.06 2.58 1.70
CA TRP A 49 8.05 1.94 0.84
C TRP A 49 7.69 0.48 0.55
N THR A 50 7.34 -0.23 1.63
CA THR A 50 6.89 -1.61 1.63
C THR A 50 5.48 -1.66 2.22
N VAL A 51 4.54 -2.23 1.48
CA VAL A 51 3.17 -2.41 1.94
C VAL A 51 2.85 -3.89 2.09
N HIS A 52 2.26 -4.23 3.23
CA HIS A 52 1.83 -5.58 3.58
C HIS A 52 0.30 -5.66 3.52
N GLY A 53 -0.22 -6.44 2.58
CA GLY A 53 -1.65 -6.61 2.35
C GLY A 53 -2.33 -5.38 1.75
N LEU A 54 -3.60 -5.56 1.36
CA LEU A 54 -4.39 -4.52 0.72
C LEU A 54 -5.14 -3.61 1.70
N GLY A 55 -5.34 -4.05 2.95
CA GLY A 55 -6.27 -3.42 3.89
C GLY A 55 -5.99 -1.94 4.14
N ASP A 56 -4.81 -1.64 4.69
CA ASP A 56 -4.48 -0.28 5.13
C ASP A 56 -4.38 0.70 3.97
N ILE A 57 -3.82 0.26 2.84
CA ILE A 57 -3.63 1.13 1.69
C ILE A 57 -4.94 1.39 0.93
N LEU A 58 -5.83 0.40 0.81
CA LEU A 58 -7.14 0.60 0.18
C LEU A 58 -8.12 1.36 1.08
N ASN A 59 -7.95 1.32 2.40
CA ASN A 59 -8.69 2.19 3.32
C ASN A 59 -8.46 3.70 3.05
N ILE A 60 -7.38 4.06 2.33
CA ILE A 60 -7.13 5.44 1.90
C ILE A 60 -8.12 5.87 0.80
N LEU A 61 -8.50 4.95 -0.12
CA LEU A 61 -9.50 5.21 -1.16
C LEU A 61 -10.87 5.44 -0.53
N ALA A 62 -11.37 4.44 0.18
CA ALA A 62 -12.58 4.55 0.98
C ALA A 62 -12.55 3.52 2.11
N PRO A 63 -13.25 3.78 3.24
CA PRO A 63 -13.27 2.84 4.34
C PRO A 63 -13.82 1.48 3.87
N LEU A 64 -13.08 0.41 4.17
CA LEU A 64 -13.50 -0.96 3.92
C LEU A 64 -14.41 -1.46 5.05
N LYS A 65 -15.43 -2.23 4.68
CA LYS A 65 -16.35 -2.90 5.60
C LYS A 65 -16.23 -4.42 5.42
N PRO A 66 -16.10 -5.17 6.51
CA PRO A 66 -16.11 -6.62 6.44
C PRO A 66 -17.53 -7.09 6.10
N ILE A 67 -17.60 -8.02 5.16
CA ILE A 67 -18.79 -8.73 4.76
C ILE A 67 -18.56 -10.22 4.92
N THR A 68 -19.62 -10.93 5.24
CA THR A 68 -19.57 -12.36 5.39
C THR A 68 -20.62 -13.03 4.52
N PHE A 69 -20.19 -14.03 3.76
CA PHE A 69 -21.08 -14.84 2.93
C PHE A 69 -20.95 -16.31 3.29
N SER A 70 -22.08 -17.04 3.25
CA SER A 70 -22.10 -18.48 3.41
C SER A 70 -21.90 -19.15 2.05
N SER A 71 -20.77 -19.81 1.86
CA SER A 71 -20.53 -20.69 0.72
C SER A 71 -20.94 -22.12 1.07
N ARG A 72 -21.66 -22.79 0.16
CA ARG A 72 -22.09 -24.19 0.34
C ARG A 72 -20.90 -25.17 0.41
N SER A 73 -19.75 -24.80 -0.16
CA SER A 73 -18.57 -25.65 -0.28
C SER A 73 -17.43 -25.27 0.67
N LYS A 74 -17.29 -23.98 1.00
CA LYS A 74 -16.17 -23.45 1.82
C LYS A 74 -16.59 -22.90 3.19
N GLY A 75 -17.85 -23.07 3.58
CA GLY A 75 -18.36 -22.51 4.83
C GLY A 75 -18.44 -20.98 4.79
N LYS A 76 -18.17 -20.32 5.92
CA LYS A 76 -18.29 -18.88 6.09
C LYS A 76 -17.05 -18.17 5.53
N ILE A 77 -17.20 -17.39 4.47
CA ILE A 77 -16.12 -16.63 3.82
C ILE A 77 -16.17 -15.19 4.31
N PHE A 78 -15.02 -14.66 4.75
CA PHE A 78 -14.84 -13.26 5.15
C PHE A 78 -14.17 -12.50 4.00
N SER A 79 -14.77 -11.38 3.59
CA SER A 79 -14.26 -10.53 2.51
C SER A 79 -14.64 -9.07 2.81
N ASN A 80 -14.13 -8.11 2.05
CA ASN A 80 -14.34 -6.68 2.31
C ASN A 80 -14.87 -5.94 1.07
N GLU A 81 -15.70 -4.93 1.33
CA GLU A 81 -16.18 -3.98 0.31
C GLU A 81 -16.00 -2.53 0.76
N PHE A 82 -15.96 -1.61 -0.19
CA PHE A 82 -15.98 -0.19 0.12
C PHE A 82 -17.32 0.21 0.73
N SER A 83 -17.24 1.01 1.79
CA SER A 83 -18.41 1.53 2.51
C SER A 83 -19.29 2.48 1.70
N ARG A 84 -18.75 3.01 0.60
CA ARG A 84 -19.37 3.96 -0.33
C ARG A 84 -18.69 3.87 -1.69
N ARG A 85 -19.28 4.49 -2.70
CA ARG A 85 -18.68 4.59 -4.03
C ARG A 85 -17.37 5.38 -4.03
N LEU A 86 -16.38 4.91 -4.78
CA LEU A 86 -15.14 5.62 -5.09
C LEU A 86 -15.42 6.84 -5.98
N THR A 87 -14.77 7.96 -5.67
CA THR A 87 -14.87 9.24 -6.37
C THR A 87 -13.49 9.66 -6.89
N PRO A 88 -13.42 10.58 -7.87
CA PRO A 88 -12.12 11.07 -8.36
C PRO A 88 -11.23 11.66 -7.25
N TYR A 89 -11.83 12.30 -6.25
CA TYR A 89 -11.10 12.86 -5.10
C TYR A 89 -10.41 11.78 -4.24
N ASP A 90 -11.02 10.60 -4.16
CA ASP A 90 -10.44 9.47 -3.41
C ASP A 90 -9.17 8.97 -4.09
N TRP A 91 -9.18 8.95 -5.42
CA TRP A 91 -8.03 8.61 -6.24
C TRP A 91 -6.90 9.62 -6.11
N ASP A 92 -7.20 10.93 -6.15
CA ASP A 92 -6.21 11.99 -5.93
C ASP A 92 -5.51 11.82 -4.56
N ARG A 93 -6.30 11.51 -3.52
CA ARG A 93 -5.75 11.24 -2.19
C ARG A 93 -4.92 9.97 -2.17
N PHE A 94 -5.40 8.89 -2.75
CA PHE A 94 -4.71 7.60 -2.81
C PHE A 94 -3.35 7.70 -3.50
N TYR A 95 -3.27 8.41 -4.63
CA TYR A 95 -2.02 8.58 -5.38
C TYR A 95 -0.93 9.37 -4.63
N CYS A 96 -1.29 10.15 -3.60
CA CYS A 96 -0.29 10.77 -2.72
C CYS A 96 0.54 9.73 -1.93
N TYR A 97 -0.01 8.54 -1.72
CA TYR A 97 0.60 7.45 -0.96
C TYR A 97 1.04 6.30 -1.87
N SER A 98 0.20 5.89 -2.81
CA SER A 98 0.46 4.72 -3.65
C SER A 98 1.68 4.88 -4.56
N ASN A 99 2.03 6.12 -4.92
CA ASN A 99 3.27 6.45 -5.66
C ASN A 99 4.57 6.18 -4.87
N ARG A 100 4.47 5.98 -3.56
CA ARG A 100 5.62 5.70 -2.68
C ARG A 100 5.88 4.21 -2.54
N VAL A 101 4.89 3.38 -2.88
CA VAL A 101 4.97 1.92 -2.81
C VAL A 101 5.90 1.40 -3.88
N LYS A 102 6.95 0.72 -3.42
CA LYS A 102 7.93 0.05 -4.28
C LYS A 102 7.90 -1.46 -4.10
N HIS A 103 7.54 -1.93 -2.92
CA HIS A 103 7.43 -3.35 -2.63
C HIS A 103 6.05 -3.65 -2.06
N PHE A 104 5.38 -4.62 -2.64
CA PHE A 104 4.07 -5.07 -2.18
C PHE A 104 4.14 -6.54 -1.82
N TYR A 105 3.72 -6.87 -0.60
CA TYR A 105 3.67 -8.24 -0.09
C TYR A 105 2.23 -8.55 0.30
N CYS A 106 1.61 -9.50 -0.38
CA CYS A 106 0.32 -10.03 0.01
C CYS A 106 0.49 -11.49 0.43
N ASP A 107 0.26 -11.76 1.71
CA ASP A 107 0.14 -13.10 2.24
C ASP A 107 -1.35 -13.36 2.54
N GLY A 108 -1.91 -14.38 1.88
CA GLY A 108 -3.29 -14.81 2.08
C GLY A 108 -3.54 -15.43 3.46
N SER A 109 -2.48 -15.78 4.20
CA SER A 109 -2.54 -16.51 5.48
C SER A 109 -2.29 -15.62 6.71
N ALA A 110 -1.40 -14.63 6.65
CA ALA A 110 -0.94 -13.91 7.84
C ALA A 110 -1.63 -12.55 8.06
N ASN A 111 -2.46 -12.47 9.11
CA ASN A 111 -2.70 -11.31 10.00
C ASN A 111 -2.96 -9.91 9.39
N GLY A 112 -3.30 -9.80 8.11
CA GLY A 112 -3.55 -8.51 7.45
C GLY A 112 -4.01 -8.63 5.99
N GLY A 113 -4.09 -9.85 5.45
CA GLY A 113 -4.64 -10.16 4.13
C GLY A 113 -6.13 -9.85 4.06
N VAL A 114 -6.47 -8.57 3.91
CA VAL A 114 -7.82 -8.15 3.57
C VAL A 114 -8.13 -8.64 2.17
N SER A 115 -8.92 -9.70 2.08
CA SER A 115 -9.51 -10.13 0.81
C SER A 115 -10.67 -9.21 0.44
N LEU A 116 -10.77 -8.88 -0.84
CA LEU A 116 -11.83 -8.05 -1.41
C LEU A 116 -12.87 -8.91 -2.15
N THR A 117 -14.12 -8.44 -2.19
CA THR A 117 -15.11 -9.10 -3.04
C THR A 117 -14.88 -8.75 -4.51
N ASP A 118 -15.36 -9.58 -5.43
CA ASP A 118 -15.36 -9.26 -6.87
C ASP A 118 -16.02 -7.90 -7.15
N ARG A 119 -17.02 -7.53 -6.36
CA ARG A 119 -17.69 -6.23 -6.46
C ARG A 119 -16.75 -5.08 -6.11
N ALA A 120 -15.96 -5.20 -5.05
CA ALA A 120 -14.97 -4.20 -4.67
C ALA A 120 -13.86 -4.08 -5.71
N TRP A 121 -13.40 -5.20 -6.26
CA TRP A 121 -12.47 -5.21 -7.39
C TRP A 121 -13.07 -4.52 -8.61
N LEU A 122 -14.28 -4.87 -9.02
CA LEU A 122 -14.98 -4.21 -10.13
C LEU A 122 -15.12 -2.70 -9.92
N GLU A 123 -15.35 -2.26 -8.68
CA GLU A 123 -15.41 -0.85 -8.35
C GLU A 123 -14.06 -0.15 -8.54
N ILE A 124 -12.95 -0.79 -8.15
CA ILE A 124 -11.60 -0.31 -8.43
C ILE A 124 -11.39 -0.17 -9.94
N PHE A 125 -11.63 -1.25 -10.71
CA PHE A 125 -11.39 -1.25 -12.16
C PHE A 125 -12.27 -0.27 -12.94
N SER A 126 -13.50 -0.06 -12.47
CA SER A 126 -14.45 0.85 -13.14
C SER A 126 -14.28 2.31 -12.77
N SER A 127 -13.61 2.61 -11.65
CA SER A 127 -13.43 3.98 -11.16
C SER A 127 -12.00 4.51 -11.28
N ILE A 128 -11.02 3.64 -11.56
CA ILE A 128 -9.63 4.05 -11.72
C ILE A 128 -9.50 5.10 -12.85
N PRO A 129 -8.82 6.24 -12.61
CA PRO A 129 -8.59 7.22 -13.65
C PRO A 129 -7.85 6.63 -14.85
N LEU A 130 -8.21 7.07 -16.06
CA LEU A 130 -7.60 6.58 -17.29
C LEU A 130 -6.08 6.76 -17.27
N GLY A 131 -5.34 5.73 -17.69
CA GLY A 131 -3.88 5.73 -17.73
C GLY A 131 -3.21 5.69 -16.36
N HIS A 132 -3.92 5.26 -15.30
CA HIS A 132 -3.35 5.05 -13.99
C HIS A 132 -3.45 3.57 -13.57
N VAL A 133 -2.52 3.15 -12.69
CA VAL A 133 -2.49 1.84 -12.01
C VAL A 133 -2.47 2.05 -10.50
N LEU A 134 -2.71 1.00 -9.70
CA LEU A 134 -2.72 1.13 -8.24
C LEU A 134 -1.37 1.61 -7.69
N PHE A 135 -0.26 1.02 -8.14
CA PHE A 135 1.10 1.33 -7.65
C PHE A 135 2.04 1.70 -8.80
N PRO A 136 2.05 2.97 -9.24
CA PRO A 136 2.80 3.40 -10.43
C PRO A 136 4.33 3.22 -10.35
N ARG A 137 4.87 3.11 -9.13
CA ARG A 137 6.31 2.97 -8.86
C ARG A 137 6.68 1.61 -8.27
N LEU A 138 5.79 0.63 -8.41
CA LEU A 138 6.03 -0.72 -7.92
C LEU A 138 7.24 -1.35 -8.62
N ILE A 139 8.14 -1.90 -7.82
CA ILE A 139 9.36 -2.59 -8.25
C ILE A 139 9.19 -4.10 -8.09
N SER A 140 8.61 -4.53 -6.96
CA SER A 140 8.47 -5.94 -6.62
C SER A 140 7.10 -6.23 -6.02
N ILE A 141 6.53 -7.36 -6.43
CA ILE A 141 5.31 -7.91 -5.90
C ILE A 141 5.57 -9.34 -5.45
N THR A 142 5.27 -9.63 -4.19
CA THR A 142 5.28 -10.97 -3.65
C THR A 142 3.84 -11.30 -3.30
N TRP A 143 3.28 -12.31 -3.95
CA TRP A 143 1.92 -12.74 -3.73
C TRP A 143 1.93 -14.21 -3.33
N THR A 144 1.68 -14.46 -2.05
CA THR A 144 1.59 -15.80 -1.47
C THR A 144 0.15 -16.03 -1.07
N ASP A 145 -0.68 -16.46 -2.02
CA ASP A 145 -2.09 -16.79 -1.77
C ASP A 145 -2.33 -18.25 -2.12
N GLU A 146 -2.65 -19.05 -1.10
CA GLU A 146 -3.05 -20.45 -1.25
C GLU A 146 -4.40 -20.59 -1.96
N SER A 147 -5.23 -19.53 -1.97
CA SER A 147 -6.61 -19.59 -2.47
C SER A 147 -6.76 -19.25 -3.97
N ALA A 148 -5.68 -18.77 -4.62
CA ALA A 148 -5.61 -18.37 -6.03
C ALA A 148 -6.73 -17.42 -6.51
N SER A 149 -7.50 -16.82 -5.58
CA SER A 149 -8.77 -16.18 -5.90
C SER A 149 -8.61 -14.76 -6.41
N GLU A 150 -7.49 -14.12 -6.06
CA GLU A 150 -7.20 -12.72 -6.40
C GLU A 150 -6.16 -12.55 -7.52
N VAL A 151 -5.59 -13.65 -8.00
CA VAL A 151 -4.62 -13.70 -9.12
C VAL A 151 -5.12 -12.98 -10.39
N PRO A 152 -6.40 -13.06 -10.80
CA PRO A 152 -6.90 -12.33 -11.96
C PRO A 152 -6.77 -10.80 -11.85
N TYR A 153 -6.69 -10.27 -10.62
CA TYR A 153 -6.67 -8.84 -10.34
C TYR A 153 -5.27 -8.25 -10.25
N LEU A 154 -4.22 -9.08 -10.35
CA LEU A 154 -2.81 -8.65 -10.33
C LEU A 154 -2.48 -7.61 -11.42
N SER A 155 -3.22 -7.63 -12.53
CA SER A 155 -3.08 -6.63 -13.61
C SER A 155 -3.38 -5.19 -13.16
N ALA A 156 -4.11 -4.98 -12.05
CA ALA A 156 -4.38 -3.66 -11.49
C ALA A 156 -3.15 -2.99 -10.86
N PHE A 157 -2.13 -3.77 -10.49
CA PHE A 157 -1.08 -3.34 -9.58
C PHE A 157 0.02 -2.54 -10.27
N SER A 158 0.38 -2.88 -11.51
CA SER A 158 1.53 -2.29 -12.21
C SER A 158 1.36 -2.34 -13.74
N GLU A 159 1.81 -1.27 -14.40
CA GLU A 159 1.96 -1.20 -15.87
C GLU A 159 3.18 -1.99 -16.39
N LYS A 160 4.18 -2.22 -15.53
CA LYS A 160 5.43 -2.90 -15.88
C LYS A 160 5.40 -4.37 -15.47
N SER A 161 6.13 -5.21 -16.21
CA SER A 161 6.43 -6.60 -15.81
C SER A 161 7.12 -6.59 -14.45
N CYS A 162 6.35 -6.86 -13.41
CA CYS A 162 6.87 -7.03 -12.07
C CYS A 162 7.41 -8.46 -11.94
N CYS A 163 8.48 -8.68 -11.18
CA CYS A 163 8.90 -10.03 -10.81
C CYS A 163 7.82 -10.62 -9.89
N ILE A 164 6.87 -11.34 -10.48
CA ILE A 164 5.84 -12.06 -9.75
C ILE A 164 6.49 -13.35 -9.26
N SER A 165 6.90 -13.36 -8.01
CA SER A 165 7.26 -14.59 -7.32
C SER A 165 5.98 -15.15 -6.69
N ALA A 166 5.25 -15.96 -7.46
CA ALA A 166 4.25 -16.86 -6.88
C ALA A 166 5.03 -17.99 -6.21
N VAL A 167 5.07 -18.00 -4.88
CA VAL A 167 5.63 -19.13 -4.15
C VAL A 167 4.51 -20.16 -4.05
N ASP A 168 4.55 -21.14 -4.95
CA ASP A 168 3.70 -22.34 -4.83
C ASP A 168 4.08 -23.02 -3.50
N ALA A 169 3.20 -22.90 -2.50
CA ALA A 169 3.30 -23.68 -1.27
C ALA A 169 2.96 -25.14 -1.61
N LEU A 170 3.97 -25.89 -2.03
CA LEU A 170 3.93 -27.35 -2.10
C LEU A 170 4.28 -27.91 -0.72
N ASP A 171 3.26 -28.45 -0.04
CA ASP A 171 3.40 -29.57 0.90
C ASP A 171 2.52 -30.73 0.39
#